data_AF-A0A1B6ISC6-F1
#
_entry.id   AF-A0A1B6ISC6-F1
#
_cell.length_a   1.000
_cell.length_b   1.000
_cell.length_c   1.000
_cell.angle_alpha   90.00
_cell.angle_beta   90.00
_cell.angle_gamma   90.00
#
_symmetry.space_group_name_H-M   'P 1'
#
loop_
_entity.id
_entity.type
_entity.pdbx_description
1 polymer ?
#
loop_
_entity_poly.entity_id
_entity_poly.type
_entity_poly.pdbx_seq_one_letter_code
_entity_poly.pdbx_strand_id
1 'polypeptide(L)'
;MKMKPVINIEILRRPTSVISSRDLKSHVEQEIHNIGKIEPGTKLTQFSNKVLTDNVEIIEICELDGENNLHEKLADLKNEFYPKDVVCRYHVYRMNREGAQLECMDVGDNGEEDQPVAHHW
;
A
#
# COMPACT_ATOMS: atom_id res chain seq x y z
N MET A 1 3.25 -23.26 19.44
CA MET A 1 2.98 -23.00 18.00
C MET A 1 4.17 -22.25 17.43
N LYS A 2 4.68 -22.63 16.25
CA LYS A 2 5.65 -21.78 15.54
C LYS A 2 4.87 -20.59 14.97
N MET A 3 5.29 -19.36 15.28
CA MET A 3 4.71 -18.17 14.65
C MET A 3 5.03 -18.20 13.16
N LYS A 4 4.02 -17.96 12.31
CA LYS A 4 4.24 -17.77 10.87
C LYS A 4 4.77 -16.35 10.64
N PRO A 5 5.72 -16.15 9.71
CA PRO A 5 6.13 -14.81 9.31
C PRO A 5 4.94 -14.01 8.77
N VAL A 6 4.95 -12.71 9.00
CA VAL A 6 3.93 -11.78 8.50
C VAL A 6 4.55 -10.93 7.40
N ILE A 7 3.94 -10.94 6.21
CA ILE A 7 4.31 -10.09 5.07
C ILE A 7 3.25 -9.01 4.90
N ASN A 8 3.68 -7.76 4.85
CA ASN A 8 2.80 -6.64 4.51
C ASN A 8 2.68 -6.53 2.98
N ILE A 9 1.47 -6.28 2.50
CA ILE A 9 1.17 -6.08 1.08
C ILE A 9 0.41 -4.78 0.96
N GLU A 10 0.99 -3.83 0.25
CA GLU A 10 0.39 -2.53 -0.03
C GLU A 10 -0.30 -2.55 -1.39
N ILE A 11 -1.49 -1.96 -1.45
CA ILE A 11 -2.33 -1.91 -2.64
C ILE A 11 -2.65 -0.45 -2.91
N LEU A 12 -1.96 0.13 -3.90
CA LEU A 12 -2.22 1.47 -4.37
C LEU A 12 -3.40 1.45 -5.36
N ARG A 13 -4.53 1.97 -4.90
CA ARG A 13 -5.74 2.09 -5.69
C ARG A 13 -5.66 3.26 -6.69
N ARG A 14 -6.18 3.06 -7.90
CA ARG A 14 -6.40 4.12 -8.88
C ARG A 14 -7.37 5.20 -8.36
N PRO A 15 -7.17 6.49 -8.67
CA PRO A 15 -8.06 7.56 -8.22
C PRO A 15 -9.53 7.35 -8.58
N THR A 16 -9.79 6.81 -9.77
CA THR A 16 -11.14 6.60 -10.32
C THR A 16 -11.83 5.34 -9.80
N SER A 17 -11.12 4.49 -9.05
CA SER A 17 -11.65 3.21 -8.61
C SER A 17 -12.70 3.37 -7.50
N VAL A 18 -13.92 2.86 -7.73
CA VAL A 18 -15.05 2.93 -6.78
C VAL A 18 -15.33 1.60 -6.07
N ILE A 19 -14.55 0.55 -6.36
CA ILE A 19 -14.70 -0.77 -5.74
C ILE A 19 -14.44 -0.70 -4.23
N SER A 20 -15.14 -1.54 -3.46
CA SER A 20 -14.92 -1.62 -2.01
C SER A 20 -13.52 -2.17 -1.70
N SER A 21 -12.92 -1.76 -0.58
CA SER A 21 -11.61 -2.29 -0.16
C SER A 21 -11.66 -3.79 0.15
N ARG A 22 -12.82 -4.30 0.56
CA ARG A 22 -13.04 -5.73 0.81
C ARG A 22 -12.97 -6.54 -0.49
N ASP A 23 -13.69 -6.10 -1.52
CA ASP A 23 -13.73 -6.81 -2.80
C ASP A 23 -12.38 -6.69 -3.54
N LEU A 24 -11.76 -5.50 -3.47
CA LEU A 24 -10.42 -5.29 -4.02
C LEU A 24 -9.39 -6.22 -3.38
N LYS A 25 -9.43 -6.34 -2.05
CA LYS A 25 -8.56 -7.25 -1.30
C LYS A 25 -8.74 -8.70 -1.76
N SER A 26 -9.98 -9.17 -1.94
CA SER A 26 -10.25 -10.54 -2.41
C SER A 26 -9.61 -10.83 -3.77
N HIS A 27 -9.69 -9.88 -4.70
CA HIS A 27 -9.03 -10.02 -6.01
C HIS A 27 -7.51 -10.01 -5.90
N VAL A 28 -6.94 -9.17 -5.03
CA VAL A 28 -5.49 -9.16 -4.78
C VAL A 28 -5.01 -10.46 -4.12
N GLU A 29 -5.76 -11.00 -3.16
CA GLU A 29 -5.47 -12.29 -2.54
C GLU A 29 -5.38 -13.40 -3.59
N GLN A 30 -6.33 -13.44 -4.53
CA GLN A 30 -6.30 -14.40 -5.64
C GLN A 30 -5.08 -14.21 -6.54
N GLU A 31 -4.74 -12.97 -6.90
CA GLU A 31 -3.56 -12.68 -7.74
C GLU A 31 -2.26 -13.13 -7.05
N ILE A 32 -2.10 -12.80 -5.77
CA ILE A 32 -0.94 -13.20 -4.97
C ILE A 32 -0.83 -14.73 -4.86
N HIS A 33 -1.96 -15.42 -4.68
CA HIS A 33 -1.99 -16.88 -4.69
C HIS A 33 -1.64 -17.47 -6.07
N ASN A 34 -2.05 -16.84 -7.16
CA ASN A 34 -1.80 -17.30 -8.53
C ASN A 34 -0.34 -17.12 -8.96
N ILE A 35 0.32 -16.03 -8.54
CA ILE A 35 1.75 -15.79 -8.80
C ILE A 35 2.61 -16.84 -8.08
N GLY A 36 2.11 -17.35 -6.95
CA GLY A 36 2.70 -18.48 -6.24
C GLY A 36 3.86 -18.05 -5.36
N LYS A 37 5.02 -17.70 -5.91
CA LYS A 37 6.15 -17.22 -5.11
C LYS A 37 6.11 -15.70 -5.00
N ILE A 38 6.32 -15.17 -3.80
CA ILE A 38 6.39 -13.73 -3.52
C ILE A 38 7.72 -13.36 -2.89
N GLU A 39 8.28 -12.24 -3.32
CA GLU A 39 9.57 -11.70 -2.86
C GLU A 39 9.36 -10.27 -2.33
N PRO A 40 9.80 -9.97 -1.09
CA PRO A 40 9.79 -8.60 -0.58
C PRO A 40 10.53 -7.62 -1.50
N GLY A 41 10.00 -6.40 -1.62
CA GLY A 41 10.48 -5.39 -2.56
C GLY A 41 9.87 -5.50 -3.97
N THR A 42 9.13 -6.57 -4.26
CA THR A 42 8.47 -6.74 -5.56
C THR A 42 7.30 -5.78 -5.73
N LYS A 43 7.23 -5.14 -6.91
CA LYS A 43 6.12 -4.26 -7.31
C LYS A 43 5.42 -4.85 -8.53
N LEU A 44 4.15 -5.18 -8.38
CA LEU A 44 3.29 -5.67 -9.46
C LEU A 44 2.49 -4.50 -10.02
N THR A 45 2.63 -4.26 -11.32
CA THR A 45 1.94 -3.16 -12.04
C THR A 45 1.12 -3.66 -13.22
N GLN A 46 1.21 -4.94 -13.53
CA GLN A 46 0.50 -5.61 -14.60
C GLN A 46 -0.25 -6.80 -14.01
N PHE A 47 -1.52 -6.93 -14.35
CA PHE A 47 -2.40 -7.93 -13.77
C PHE A 47 -3.15 -8.67 -14.87
N SER A 48 -3.33 -9.97 -14.69
CA SER A 48 -4.17 -10.78 -15.59
C SER A 48 -5.65 -10.54 -15.30
N ASN A 49 -5.98 -10.19 -14.05
CA ASN A 49 -7.33 -9.90 -13.60
C ASN A 49 -7.77 -8.49 -14.04
N LYS A 50 -8.82 -8.41 -14.88
CA LYS A 50 -9.37 -7.13 -15.36
C LYS A 50 -9.78 -6.18 -14.24
N VAL A 51 -10.37 -6.70 -13.15
CA VAL A 51 -10.76 -5.88 -11.99
C VAL A 51 -9.53 -5.21 -11.38
N LEU A 52 -8.42 -5.92 -11.27
CA LEU A 52 -7.17 -5.32 -10.77
C LEU A 52 -6.60 -4.30 -11.75
N THR A 53 -6.55 -4.62 -13.05
CA THR A 53 -6.10 -3.68 -14.08
C THR A 53 -6.87 -2.35 -14.05
N ASP A 54 -8.19 -2.41 -13.90
CA ASP A 54 -9.07 -1.24 -13.88
C ASP A 54 -8.98 -0.44 -12.56
N ASN A 55 -8.55 -1.03 -11.45
CA ASN A 55 -8.72 -0.45 -10.11
C ASN A 55 -7.42 -0.27 -9.32
N VAL A 56 -6.33 -0.93 -9.70
CA VAL A 56 -5.05 -0.94 -8.97
C VAL A 56 -3.96 -0.35 -9.85
N GLU A 57 -3.14 0.51 -9.27
CA GLU A 57 -1.92 1.03 -9.91
C GLU A 57 -0.74 0.10 -9.61
N ILE A 58 -0.56 -0.24 -8.33
CA ILE A 58 0.58 -1.01 -7.84
C ILE A 58 0.11 -1.94 -6.71
N ILE A 59 0.61 -3.18 -6.71
CA ILE A 59 0.64 -4.04 -5.52
C ILE A 59 2.10 -4.20 -5.13
N GLU A 60 2.46 -3.79 -3.93
CA GLU A 60 3.82 -3.86 -3.40
C GLU A 60 3.89 -4.92 -2.31
N ILE A 61 4.80 -5.88 -2.48
CA ILE A 61 5.10 -6.89 -1.46
C ILE A 61 6.17 -6.26 -0.57
N CYS A 62 5.75 -5.76 0.59
CA CYS A 62 6.61 -5.04 1.50
C CYS A 62 7.46 -6.00 2.35
N GLU A 63 8.40 -5.41 3.09
CA GLU A 63 9.24 -6.13 4.03
C GLU A 63 8.42 -6.84 5.13
N LEU A 64 9.07 -7.84 5.73
CA LEU A 64 8.52 -8.57 6.87
C LEU A 64 8.30 -7.62 8.05
N ASP A 65 7.18 -7.80 8.74
CA ASP A 65 6.86 -6.99 9.92
C ASP A 65 7.97 -7.14 10.98
N GLY A 66 8.68 -6.03 11.22
CA GLY A 66 9.84 -5.95 12.10
C GLY A 66 9.50 -6.05 13.58
N GLU A 67 8.24 -5.79 13.97
CA GLU A 67 7.81 -5.92 15.37
C GLU A 67 7.81 -7.37 15.86
N ASN A 68 7.80 -8.34 14.93
CA ASN A 68 7.80 -9.77 15.26
C ASN A 68 9.08 -10.51 14.83
N ASN A 69 10.14 -9.83 14.39
CA ASN A 69 11.35 -10.51 13.93
C ASN A 69 12.62 -9.89 14.50
N LEU A 70 13.31 -10.59 15.41
CA LEU A 70 14.39 -11.49 14.99
C LEU A 70 15.35 -10.81 14.00
N HIS A 71 15.98 -9.71 14.42
CA HIS A 71 17.14 -9.16 13.71
C HIS A 71 18.27 -10.20 13.49
N GLU A 72 18.23 -11.34 14.19
CA GLU A 72 19.26 -12.38 14.12
C GLU A 72 18.90 -13.66 13.34
N LYS A 73 17.69 -13.86 12.80
CA LYS A 73 17.38 -15.11 12.02
C LYS A 73 16.96 -14.90 10.57
N LEU A 74 16.86 -13.68 10.09
CA LEU A 74 16.44 -13.41 8.70
C LEU A 74 17.60 -13.42 7.69
N ALA A 75 18.85 -13.45 8.15
CA ALA A 75 20.01 -13.62 7.26
C ALA A 75 20.00 -14.96 6.48
N ASP A 76 19.20 -15.94 6.92
CA ASP A 76 19.06 -17.26 6.28
C ASP A 76 17.69 -17.50 5.61
N LEU A 77 16.77 -16.54 5.67
CA LEU A 77 15.43 -16.69 5.11
C LEU A 77 15.45 -16.20 3.66
N LYS A 78 15.51 -17.20 2.76
CA LYS A 78 15.21 -17.12 1.32
C LYS A 78 14.38 -15.87 1.00
N ASN A 79 14.85 -15.04 0.06
CA ASN A 79 14.14 -13.88 -0.49
C ASN A 79 12.80 -14.24 -1.18
N GLU A 80 12.33 -15.48 -1.05
CA GLU A 80 11.14 -16.01 -1.70
C GLU A 80 10.27 -16.75 -0.66
N PHE A 81 9.00 -16.36 -0.61
CA PHE A 81 7.98 -16.98 0.23
C PHE A 81 6.84 -17.51 -0.64
N TYR A 82 6.11 -18.49 -0.13
CA TYR A 82 4.81 -18.86 -0.69
C TYR A 82 3.70 -18.30 0.22
N PRO A 83 2.61 -17.72 -0.33
CA PRO A 83 1.51 -17.15 0.45
C PRO A 83 0.91 -18.10 1.50
N LYS A 84 0.94 -19.41 1.26
CA LYS A 84 0.44 -20.43 2.21
C LYS A 84 1.29 -20.57 3.48
N ASP A 85 2.56 -20.21 3.41
CA ASP A 85 3.56 -20.41 4.46
C ASP A 85 3.72 -19.17 5.37
N VAL A 86 3.11 -18.05 4.98
CA VAL A 86 3.14 -16.76 5.68
C VAL A 86 1.72 -16.27 6.01
N VAL A 87 1.64 -15.19 6.76
CA VAL A 87 0.41 -14.42 6.96
C VAL A 87 0.53 -13.14 6.14
N CYS A 88 -0.28 -12.99 5.09
CA CYS A 88 -0.33 -11.77 4.30
C CYS A 88 -1.26 -10.74 4.96
N ARG A 89 -0.74 -9.54 5.26
CA ARG A 89 -1.51 -8.40 5.78
C ARG A 89 -1.65 -7.36 4.66
N TYR A 90 -2.88 -7.03 4.30
CA TYR A 90 -3.18 -6.17 3.15
C TYR A 90 -3.58 -4.77 3.59
N HIS A 91 -2.97 -3.77 2.96
CA HIS A 91 -3.20 -2.35 3.19
C HIS A 91 -3.67 -1.69 1.90
N VAL A 92 -4.91 -1.20 1.88
CA VAL A 92 -5.50 -0.57 0.69
C VAL A 92 -5.57 0.93 0.91
N TYR A 93 -4.92 1.70 0.06
CA TYR A 93 -4.95 3.16 0.11
C TYR A 93 -5.04 3.78 -1.29
N ARG A 94 -5.33 5.07 -1.34
CA ARG A 94 -5.36 5.88 -2.56
C ARG A 94 -4.53 7.12 -2.28
N MET A 95 -3.63 7.48 -3.20
CA MET A 95 -2.91 8.76 -3.12
C MET A 95 -3.88 9.92 -3.36
N ASN A 96 -3.92 10.87 -2.42
CA ASN A 96 -4.51 12.17 -2.70
C ASN A 96 -3.64 12.88 -3.75
N ARG A 97 -4.29 13.55 -4.72
CA ARG A 97 -3.62 14.32 -5.77
C ARG A 97 -3.87 15.82 -5.64
N GLU A 98 -4.67 16.21 -4.66
CA GLU A 98 -4.69 17.59 -4.20
C GLU A 98 -3.28 17.85 -3.66
N GLY A 99 -2.52 18.71 -4.35
CA GLY A 99 -1.15 19.05 -3.95
C GLY A 99 -1.15 19.86 -2.66
N ALA A 100 0.00 20.42 -2.30
CA ALA A 100 0.11 21.32 -1.16
C ALA A 100 -0.98 22.40 -1.24
N GLN A 101 -1.86 22.40 -0.26
CA GLN A 101 -2.80 23.47 -0.07
C GLN A 101 -2.16 24.47 0.92
N LEU A 102 -2.46 25.75 0.73
CA LEU A 102 -1.94 26.83 1.57
C LEU A 102 -3.06 27.21 2.54
N GLU A 103 -2.77 27.12 3.83
CA GLU A 103 -3.61 27.77 4.83
C GLU A 103 -3.21 29.24 4.90
N CYS A 104 -4.18 30.11 4.66
CA CYS A 104 -4.00 31.55 4.78
C CYS A 104 -4.68 32.07 6.05
N MET A 105 -4.04 33.05 6.70
CA MET A 105 -4.67 33.79 7.79
C MET A 105 -5.39 35.01 7.20
N ASP A 106 -6.70 35.09 7.41
CA ASP A 106 -7.50 36.27 7.03
C ASP A 106 -7.06 37.45 7.89
N VAL A 107 -6.52 38.48 7.24
CA VAL A 107 -5.94 39.66 7.90
C VAL A 107 -7.00 40.77 8.12
N GLY A 108 -8.24 40.56 7.68
CA GLY A 108 -9.33 41.54 7.80
C GLY A 108 -9.28 42.68 6.78
N ASP A 109 -10.40 43.40 6.70
CA ASP A 109 -10.95 44.26 5.61
C ASP A 109 -10.11 45.48 5.12
N ASN A 110 -8.79 45.47 5.27
CA ASN A 110 -7.89 46.56 4.85
C ASN A 110 -7.26 46.35 3.45
N GLY A 111 -7.65 45.30 2.71
CA GLY A 111 -7.17 45.07 1.35
C GLY A 111 -5.71 44.58 1.26
N GLU A 112 -5.16 44.03 2.34
CA GLU A 112 -3.89 43.31 2.31
C GLU A 112 -4.14 41.86 1.86
N GLU A 113 -3.26 41.32 1.00
CA GLU A 113 -3.37 39.95 0.51
C GLU A 113 -3.15 38.95 1.65
N ASP A 114 -4.02 37.94 1.69
CA ASP A 114 -3.96 36.77 2.57
C ASP A 114 -2.53 36.21 2.68
N GLN A 115 -1.98 36.16 3.90
CA GLN A 115 -0.63 35.64 4.13
C GLN A 115 -0.66 34.13 4.36
N PRO A 116 0.18 33.35 3.65
CA PRO A 116 0.28 31.92 3.88
C PRO A 116 1.00 31.63 5.19
N VAL A 117 0.38 30.80 6.04
CA VAL A 117 0.87 30.51 7.40
C VAL A 117 1.30 29.05 7.58
N ALA A 118 0.82 28.13 6.74
CA ALA A 118 1.21 26.73 6.78
C ALA A 118 1.00 26.02 5.43
N HIS A 119 1.74 24.93 5.25
CA HIS A 119 1.50 23.96 4.18
C HIS A 119 0.78 22.74 4.75
N HIS A 120 -0.26 22.27 4.08
CA HIS A 120 -0.94 21.02 4.40
C HIS A 120 -1.04 20.09 3.19
N TRP A 121 -1.06 18.77 3.45
CA TRP A 121 -1.09 17.67 2.48
C TRP A 121 -2.14 16.64 2.87
#